data_AF-A0A645H219-F1
#
_entry.id   AF-A0A645H219-F1
#
_cell.length_a   1.000
_cell.length_b   1.000
_cell.length_c   1.000
_cell.angle_alpha   90.00
_cell.angle_beta   90.00
_cell.angle_gamma   90.00
#
_symmetry.space_group_name_H-M   'P 1'
#
loop_
_entity.id
_entity.type
_entity.pdbx_description
1 polymer ?
#
loop_
_entity_poly.entity_id
_entity_poly.type
_entity_poly.pdbx_seq_one_letter_code
_entity_poly.pdbx_strand_id
1 'polypeptide(L)'
;MKFMMNGAVTIGTLDGANVEIAEQVGDDNIYIFGMRVEKVNTLYQEGSYSPIGIYEQNAELRRALTQMIDGTLFPDNPALLQGLYHDLLFGSWGAPADPYFVLKDFGSYSMAQRRVDLDYRDSENWLKKAVTNTAMSGLFSSDRSIADYNRMIWKLK
;
A
#
# COMPACT_ATOMS: atom_id res chain seq x y z
N MET A 1 10.85 3.91 6.84
CA MET A 1 12.01 4.25 7.71
C MET A 1 11.95 5.68 8.24
N LYS A 2 12.13 6.73 7.41
CA LYS A 2 12.08 8.14 7.88
C LYS A 2 10.80 8.49 8.65
N PHE A 3 9.64 8.06 8.15
CA PHE A 3 8.34 8.24 8.80
C PHE A 3 8.26 7.55 10.17
N MET A 4 8.67 6.27 10.24
CA MET A 4 8.76 5.49 11.48
C MET A 4 9.63 6.19 12.55
N MET A 5 10.79 6.74 12.16
CA MET A 5 11.69 7.49 13.05
C MET A 5 11.06 8.78 13.60
N ASN A 6 10.01 9.30 12.95
CA ASN A 6 9.31 10.53 13.33
C ASN A 6 7.91 10.25 13.90
N GLY A 7 7.65 9.02 14.35
CA GLY A 7 6.41 8.64 15.02
C GLY A 7 5.19 8.46 14.11
N ALA A 8 5.36 8.44 12.79
CA ALA A 8 4.27 8.06 11.90
C ALA A 8 4.08 6.53 11.90
N VAL A 9 2.83 6.10 12.08
CA VAL A 9 2.44 4.68 12.04
C VAL A 9 2.18 4.28 10.59
N THR A 10 2.88 3.25 10.13
CA THR A 10 2.82 2.82 8.72
C THR A 10 1.48 2.16 8.40
N ILE A 11 0.90 2.51 7.26
CA ILE A 11 -0.09 1.71 6.54
C ILE A 11 0.50 1.32 5.19
N GLY A 12 0.53 0.03 4.87
CA GLY A 12 1.24 -0.43 3.67
C GLY A 12 1.05 -1.90 3.37
N THR A 13 1.44 -2.32 2.17
CA THR A 13 1.54 -3.73 1.81
C THR A 13 2.70 -4.40 2.53
N LEU A 14 2.64 -5.72 2.68
CA LEU A 14 3.71 -6.52 3.28
C LEU A 14 4.82 -6.80 2.25
N ASP A 15 5.53 -5.74 1.87
CA ASP A 15 6.60 -5.77 0.88
C ASP A 15 7.78 -4.86 1.29
N GLY A 16 8.97 -5.19 0.79
CA GLY A 16 10.21 -4.46 1.04
C GLY A 16 10.45 -4.16 2.52
N ALA A 17 10.75 -2.89 2.82
CA ALA A 17 11.05 -2.45 4.19
C ALA A 17 9.86 -2.56 5.16
N ASN A 18 8.61 -2.69 4.67
CA ASN A 18 7.46 -2.85 5.57
C ASN A 18 7.47 -4.21 6.27
N VAL A 19 8.08 -5.24 5.67
CA VAL A 19 8.32 -6.54 6.30
C VAL A 19 9.22 -6.36 7.52
N GLU A 20 10.38 -5.74 7.32
CA GLU A 20 11.33 -5.47 8.41
C GLU A 20 10.71 -4.56 9.47
N ILE A 21 9.92 -3.54 9.09
CA ILE A 21 9.24 -2.68 10.06
C ILE A 21 8.24 -3.48 10.90
N ALA A 22 7.40 -4.32 10.27
CA ALA A 22 6.43 -5.16 10.97
C ALA A 22 7.11 -6.11 11.96
N GLU A 23 8.23 -6.72 11.57
CA GLU A 23 9.04 -7.57 12.47
C GLU A 23 9.60 -6.80 13.67
N GLN A 24 9.98 -5.53 13.49
CA GLN A 24 10.51 -4.70 14.57
C GLN A 24 9.44 -4.17 15.53
N VAL A 25 8.30 -3.70 14.99
CA VAL A 25 7.27 -3.02 15.82
C VAL A 25 6.18 -3.96 16.29
N GLY A 26 6.04 -5.14 15.68
CA GLY A 26 4.93 -6.07 15.89
C GLY A 26 3.65 -5.64 15.17
N ASP A 27 2.80 -6.61 14.82
CA ASP A 27 1.59 -6.41 14.01
C ASP A 27 0.56 -5.43 14.62
N ASP A 28 0.64 -5.18 15.93
CA ASP A 28 -0.22 -4.20 16.61
C ASP A 28 0.18 -2.74 16.35
N ASN A 29 1.39 -2.49 15.85
CA ASN A 29 1.96 -1.15 15.69
C ASN A 29 2.18 -0.76 14.21
N ILE A 30 1.59 -1.50 13.28
CA ILE A 30 1.58 -1.24 11.84
C ILE A 30 0.25 -1.70 11.22
N TYR A 31 -0.19 -1.06 10.14
CA TYR A 31 -1.41 -1.44 9.42
C TYR A 31 -1.05 -2.07 8.08
N ILE A 32 -0.89 -3.40 8.09
CA ILE A 32 -0.62 -4.17 6.88
C ILE A 32 -1.92 -4.50 6.15
N PHE A 33 -1.95 -4.26 4.83
CA PHE A 33 -3.09 -4.62 3.96
C PHE A 33 -2.60 -5.24 2.64
N GLY A 34 -3.55 -5.63 1.80
CA GLY A 34 -3.27 -6.09 0.44
C GLY A 34 -2.78 -7.54 0.36
N MET A 35 -2.50 -7.96 -0.87
CA MET A 35 -1.96 -9.28 -1.15
C MET A 35 -0.49 -9.41 -0.73
N ARG A 36 -0.08 -10.64 -0.41
CA ARG A 36 1.32 -10.99 -0.25
C ARG A 36 1.99 -11.22 -1.61
N VAL A 37 3.31 -11.02 -1.66
CA VAL A 37 4.13 -11.13 -2.88
C VAL A 37 3.97 -12.47 -3.58
N GLU A 38 3.83 -13.57 -2.84
CA GLU A 38 3.67 -14.90 -3.43
C GLU A 38 2.39 -14.99 -4.27
N LYS A 39 1.29 -14.44 -3.75
CA LYS A 39 -0.01 -14.44 -4.43
C LYS A 39 -0.02 -13.51 -5.64
N VAL A 40 0.67 -12.37 -5.54
CA VAL A 40 0.88 -11.44 -6.65
C VAL A 40 1.60 -12.14 -7.81
N ASN A 41 2.67 -12.88 -7.51
CA ASN A 41 3.41 -13.64 -8.52
C ASN A 41 2.57 -14.74 -9.17
N THR A 42 1.75 -15.46 -8.40
CA THR A 42 0.80 -16.44 -8.95
C THR A 42 -0.18 -15.81 -9.93
N LEU A 43 -0.76 -14.66 -9.58
CA LEU A 43 -1.72 -13.96 -10.46
C LEU A 43 -1.06 -13.48 -11.76
N TYR A 44 0.17 -12.98 -11.70
CA TYR A 44 0.92 -12.65 -12.91
C TYR A 44 1.18 -13.87 -13.80
N GLN A 45 1.53 -15.02 -13.21
CA GLN A 45 1.81 -16.25 -13.96
C GLN A 45 0.55 -16.85 -14.59
N GLU A 46 -0.58 -16.83 -13.89
CA GLU A 46 -1.84 -17.40 -14.37
C GLU A 46 -2.54 -16.51 -15.40
N GLY A 47 -2.34 -15.19 -15.36
CA GLY A 47 -3.03 -14.24 -16.23
C GLY A 47 -4.57 -14.25 -16.06
N SER A 48 -5.06 -14.83 -14.97
CA SER A 48 -6.48 -15.08 -14.69
C SER A 48 -7.18 -13.89 -14.02
N TYR A 49 -6.44 -12.82 -13.71
CA TYR A 49 -6.96 -11.64 -13.04
C TYR A 49 -7.90 -10.83 -13.94
N SER A 50 -9.11 -10.56 -13.44
CA SER A 50 -10.08 -9.70 -14.11
C SER A 50 -10.55 -8.59 -13.15
N PRO A 51 -10.17 -7.31 -13.39
CA PRO A 51 -10.60 -6.19 -12.57
C PRO A 51 -12.10 -5.88 -12.70
N ILE A 52 -12.71 -6.22 -13.84
CA ILE A 52 -14.15 -6.01 -14.10
C ILE A 52 -15.01 -6.74 -13.07
N GLY A 53 -14.66 -7.98 -12.72
CA GLY A 53 -15.43 -8.73 -11.73
C GLY A 53 -15.43 -8.06 -10.35
N ILE A 54 -14.33 -7.40 -9.98
CA ILE A 54 -14.24 -6.64 -8.72
C ILE A 54 -15.08 -5.36 -8.80
N TYR A 55 -14.99 -4.65 -9.91
CA TYR A 55 -15.79 -3.45 -10.17
C TYR A 55 -17.30 -3.71 -10.06
N GLU A 56 -17.78 -4.83 -10.60
CA GLU A 56 -19.20 -5.18 -10.56
C GLU A 56 -19.70 -5.55 -9.15
N GLN A 57 -18.84 -6.15 -8.34
CA GLN A 57 -19.20 -6.67 -7.01
C GLN A 57 -19.01 -5.64 -5.88
N ASN A 58 -18.14 -4.64 -6.06
CA ASN A 58 -17.86 -3.63 -5.04
C ASN A 58 -18.54 -2.30 -5.38
N ALA A 59 -19.65 -2.00 -4.70
CA ALA A 59 -20.43 -0.78 -4.94
C ALA A 59 -19.68 0.52 -4.64
N GLU A 60 -18.81 0.54 -3.63
CA GLU A 60 -17.99 1.71 -3.26
C GLU A 60 -16.98 2.01 -4.38
N LEU A 61 -16.28 0.97 -4.83
CA LEU A 61 -15.32 1.08 -5.93
C LEU A 61 -16.01 1.48 -7.24
N ARG A 62 -17.15 0.84 -7.55
CA ARG A 62 -17.94 1.14 -8.75
C ARG A 62 -18.32 2.61 -8.82
N ARG A 63 -18.82 3.15 -7.70
CA ARG A 63 -19.17 4.56 -7.59
C ARG A 63 -17.95 5.44 -7.80
N ALA A 64 -16.83 5.16 -7.13
CA ALA A 64 -15.61 5.95 -7.26
C ALA A 64 -15.09 5.98 -8.71
N LEU A 65 -15.05 4.83 -9.39
CA LEU A 65 -14.61 4.75 -10.78
C LEU A 65 -15.60 5.40 -11.76
N THR A 66 -16.92 5.30 -11.51
CA THR A 66 -17.94 5.98 -12.35
C THR A 66 -17.79 7.51 -12.25
N GLN A 67 -17.54 8.01 -11.04
CA GLN A 67 -17.35 9.45 -10.79
C GLN A 67 -16.14 10.05 -11.53
N MET A 68 -15.18 9.22 -11.94
CA MET A 68 -14.06 9.64 -12.77
C MET A 68 -14.47 10.03 -14.20
N ILE A 69 -15.60 9.52 -14.70
CA ILE A 69 -16.00 9.65 -16.11
C ILE A 69 -17.40 10.22 -16.33
N ASP A 70 -18.20 10.39 -15.27
CA ASP A 70 -19.58 10.87 -15.37
C ASP A 70 -19.73 12.40 -15.21
N GLY A 71 -18.61 13.11 -15.02
CA GLY A 71 -18.59 14.56 -14.79
C GLY A 71 -18.77 14.99 -13.33
N THR A 72 -18.90 14.05 -12.38
CA THR A 72 -19.00 14.39 -10.95
C THR A 72 -17.73 15.08 -10.43
N LEU A 73 -16.55 14.57 -10.78
CA LEU A 73 -15.27 15.14 -10.32
C LEU A 73 -14.83 16.35 -11.16
N PHE A 74 -15.07 16.29 -12.48
CA PHE A 74 -14.65 17.31 -13.43
C PHE A 74 -15.81 17.69 -14.37
N PRO A 75 -16.73 18.57 -13.94
CA PRO A 75 -17.92 18.92 -14.73
C PRO A 75 -17.59 19.52 -16.10
N ASP A 76 -16.54 20.35 -16.18
CA ASP A 76 -16.13 21.04 -17.41
C ASP A 76 -15.32 20.14 -18.36
N ASN A 77 -14.81 19.00 -17.87
CA ASN A 77 -14.09 18.02 -18.67
C ASN A 77 -14.28 16.60 -18.12
N PRO A 78 -15.47 15.99 -18.33
CA PRO A 78 -15.79 14.67 -17.79
C PRO A 78 -14.85 13.55 -18.24
N ALA A 79 -14.19 13.72 -19.39
CA ALA A 79 -13.27 12.73 -19.95
C ALA A 79 -11.84 12.82 -19.39
N LEU A 80 -11.54 13.76 -18.47
CA LEU A 80 -10.18 14.01 -17.98
C LEU A 80 -9.49 12.76 -17.43
N LEU A 81 -10.23 11.89 -16.73
CA LEU A 81 -9.72 10.66 -16.14
C LEU A 81 -10.07 9.40 -16.95
N GLN A 82 -10.60 9.55 -18.17
CA GLN A 82 -11.02 8.41 -18.99
C GLN A 82 -9.87 7.43 -19.26
N GLY A 83 -8.64 7.93 -19.45
CA GLY A 83 -7.45 7.09 -19.62
C GLY A 83 -7.20 6.19 -18.41
N LEU A 84 -7.20 6.77 -17.21
CA LEU A 84 -7.01 6.02 -15.95
C LEU A 84 -8.12 4.99 -15.72
N TYR A 85 -9.38 5.39 -15.96
CA TYR A 85 -10.52 4.47 -15.89
C TYR A 85 -10.34 3.28 -16.85
N HIS A 86 -9.86 3.54 -18.06
CA HIS A 86 -9.63 2.51 -19.07
C HIS A 86 -8.48 1.58 -18.67
N ASP A 87 -7.35 2.13 -18.21
CA ASP A 87 -6.19 1.36 -17.77
C ASP A 87 -6.52 0.42 -16.61
N LEU A 88 -7.39 0.85 -15.68
CA LEU A 88 -7.81 0.05 -14.53
C LEU A 88 -8.80 -1.07 -14.86
N LEU A 89 -9.67 -0.90 -15.87
CA LEU A 89 -10.74 -1.88 -16.14
C LEU A 89 -10.52 -2.72 -17.40
N PHE A 90 -9.90 -2.16 -18.43
CA PHE A 90 -9.80 -2.77 -19.75
C PHE A 90 -8.35 -2.94 -20.21
N GLY A 91 -7.42 -2.15 -19.65
CA GLY A 91 -6.02 -2.13 -20.07
C GLY A 91 -5.84 -1.31 -21.34
N SER A 92 -4.60 -1.00 -21.68
CA SER A 92 -4.24 -0.17 -22.83
C SER A 92 -2.98 -0.68 -23.51
N TRP A 93 -2.85 -0.44 -24.82
CA TRP A 93 -1.61 -0.69 -25.59
C TRP A 93 -1.05 -2.13 -25.48
N GLY A 94 -1.93 -3.13 -25.33
CA GLY A 94 -1.54 -4.53 -25.18
C GLY A 94 -1.07 -4.92 -23.78
N ALA A 95 -1.13 -4.01 -22.80
CA ALA A 95 -0.94 -4.30 -21.39
C ALA A 95 -2.23 -4.83 -20.75
N PRO A 96 -2.14 -5.74 -19.77
CA PRO A 96 -3.31 -6.19 -19.02
C PRO A 96 -3.94 -5.03 -18.23
N ALA A 97 -5.24 -5.14 -17.98
CA ALA A 97 -5.96 -4.21 -17.12
C ALA A 97 -5.47 -4.29 -15.67
N ASP A 98 -5.31 -3.14 -15.02
CA ASP A 98 -4.87 -3.03 -13.62
C ASP A 98 -3.65 -3.90 -13.28
N PRO A 99 -2.49 -3.68 -13.94
CA PRO A 99 -1.31 -4.52 -13.76
C PRO A 99 -0.73 -4.44 -12.35
N TYR A 100 -1.07 -3.41 -11.58
CA TYR A 100 -0.60 -3.20 -10.21
C TYR A 100 -1.60 -3.65 -9.15
N PHE A 101 -2.68 -4.34 -9.55
CA PHE A 101 -3.69 -4.90 -8.65
C PHE A 101 -4.35 -3.86 -7.72
N VAL A 102 -4.48 -2.62 -8.19
CA VAL A 102 -5.11 -1.50 -7.47
C VAL A 102 -6.53 -1.86 -7.06
N LEU A 103 -7.32 -2.43 -7.98
CA LEU A 103 -8.71 -2.77 -7.69
C LEU A 103 -8.80 -3.99 -6.77
N LYS A 104 -7.86 -4.93 -6.91
CA LYS A 104 -7.77 -6.12 -6.08
C LYS A 104 -7.51 -5.79 -4.62
N ASP A 105 -6.59 -4.85 -4.36
CA ASP A 105 -6.20 -4.49 -2.99
C ASP A 105 -7.10 -3.41 -2.37
N PHE A 106 -7.89 -2.69 -3.19
CA PHE A 106 -8.77 -1.60 -2.74
C PHE A 106 -9.63 -1.96 -1.53
N GLY A 107 -10.28 -3.12 -1.53
CA GLY A 107 -11.16 -3.53 -0.43
C GLY A 107 -10.40 -3.65 0.90
N SER A 108 -9.24 -4.31 0.88
CA SER A 108 -8.39 -4.46 2.07
C SER A 108 -7.78 -3.13 2.52
N TYR A 109 -7.41 -2.27 1.57
CA TYR A 109 -6.92 -0.93 1.84
C TYR A 109 -7.98 -0.05 2.52
N SER A 110 -9.21 -0.03 2.00
CA SER A 110 -10.33 0.71 2.59
C SER A 110 -10.63 0.23 4.02
N MET A 111 -10.60 -1.08 4.26
CA MET A 111 -10.75 -1.63 5.61
C MET A 111 -9.62 -1.21 6.56
N ALA A 112 -8.37 -1.24 6.09
CA ALA A 112 -7.22 -0.81 6.89
C ALA A 112 -7.29 0.69 7.23
N GLN A 113 -7.66 1.54 6.26
CA GLN A 113 -7.88 2.98 6.49
C GLN A 113 -8.99 3.24 7.51
N ARG A 114 -10.12 2.52 7.43
CA ARG A 114 -11.19 2.64 8.44
C ARG A 114 -10.71 2.24 9.84
N ARG A 115 -9.82 1.25 9.95
CA ARG A 115 -9.20 0.88 11.24
C ARG A 115 -8.26 1.99 11.73
N VAL A 116 -7.46 2.59 10.85
CA VAL A 116 -6.62 3.75 11.18
C VAL A 116 -7.48 4.89 11.73
N ASP A 117 -8.58 5.24 11.07
CA ASP A 117 -9.49 6.31 11.51
C ASP A 117 -10.09 6.06 12.90
N LEU A 118 -10.41 4.81 13.22
CA LEU A 118 -10.93 4.42 14.53
C LEU A 118 -9.85 4.51 15.60
N ASP A 119 -8.67 3.93 15.35
CA ASP A 119 -7.57 3.89 16.30
C ASP A 119 -6.97 5.28 16.54
N TYR A 120 -6.97 6.16 15.53
CA TYR A 120 -6.47 7.53 15.67
C TYR A 120 -7.30 8.38 16.65
N ARG A 121 -8.59 8.05 16.84
CA ARG A 121 -9.45 8.72 17.83
C ARG A 121 -9.08 8.34 19.27
N ASP A 122 -8.45 7.19 19.46
CA ASP A 122 -7.86 6.79 20.73
C ASP A 122 -6.42 7.33 20.81
N SER A 123 -6.30 8.57 21.28
CA SER A 123 -5.02 9.27 21.32
C SER A 123 -3.96 8.55 22.16
N GLU A 124 -4.37 7.84 23.21
CA GLU A 124 -3.42 7.14 24.09
C GLU A 124 -2.83 5.92 23.37
N ASN A 125 -3.69 5.09 22.77
CA ASN A 125 -3.21 3.92 22.04
C ASN A 125 -2.48 4.31 20.75
N TRP A 126 -2.90 5.38 20.07
CA TRP A 126 -2.15 5.91 18.92
C TRP A 126 -0.74 6.39 19.31
N LEU A 127 -0.61 7.11 20.42
CA LEU A 127 0.69 7.57 20.92
C LEU A 127 1.61 6.40 21.27
N LYS A 128 1.08 5.33 21.89
CA LYS A 128 1.85 4.10 22.16
C LYS A 128 2.41 3.50 20.86
N LYS A 129 1.60 3.42 19.79
CA LYS A 129 2.06 2.94 18.47
C LYS A 129 3.17 3.82 17.89
N ALA A 130 2.99 5.14 17.94
CA ALA A 130 3.94 6.13 17.41
C ALA A 130 5.30 6.08 18.15
N VAL A 131 5.28 6.03 19.47
CA VAL A 131 6.50 5.90 20.30
C VAL A 131 7.18 4.57 20.05
N THR A 132 6.43 3.47 19.93
CA THR A 132 6.99 2.15 19.63
C THR A 132 7.68 2.14 18.26
N ASN A 133 7.06 2.72 17.23
CA ASN A 133 7.69 2.89 15.91
C ASN A 133 9.01 3.66 16.02
N THR A 134 9.02 4.78 16.75
CA THR A 134 10.23 5.60 16.93
C THR A 134 11.33 4.82 17.67
N ALA A 135 11.00 4.16 18.78
CA ALA A 135 11.95 3.42 19.60
C ALA A 135 12.59 2.24 18.87
N MET A 136 11.82 1.55 18.02
CA MET A 136 12.29 0.37 17.26
C MET A 136 12.96 0.74 15.93
N SER A 137 13.05 2.03 15.58
CA SER A 137 13.57 2.47 14.28
C SER A 137 15.10 2.37 14.13
N GLY A 138 15.83 2.09 15.21
CA GLY A 138 17.30 2.06 15.24
C GLY A 138 17.94 1.08 14.24
N LEU A 139 17.26 -0.04 13.93
CA LEU A 139 17.69 -0.99 12.91
C LEU A 139 17.88 -0.34 11.53
N PHE A 140 17.10 0.70 11.24
CA PHE A 140 17.08 1.38 9.95
C PHE A 140 18.08 2.55 9.84
N SER A 141 19.00 2.69 10.81
CA SER A 141 20.10 3.65 10.69
C SER A 141 21.00 3.29 9.50
N SER A 142 21.41 4.30 8.72
CA SER A 142 22.41 4.12 7.66
C SER A 142 23.74 3.63 8.20
N ASP A 143 24.09 3.95 9.45
CA ASP A 143 25.34 3.52 10.07
C ASP A 143 25.44 2.00 10.14
N ARG A 144 24.31 1.32 10.41
CA ARG A 144 24.23 -0.15 10.37
C ARG A 144 24.51 -0.66 8.96
N SER A 145 23.85 -0.09 7.95
CA SER A 145 24.05 -0.50 6.56
C SER A 145 25.51 -0.28 6.12
N ILE A 146 26.13 0.87 6.44
CA ILE A 146 27.54 1.13 6.16
C ILE A 146 28.45 0.11 6.86
N ALA A 147 28.18 -0.21 8.14
CA ALA A 147 28.93 -1.22 8.87
C ALA A 147 28.79 -2.62 8.25
N ASP A 148 27.59 -3.01 7.81
CA ASP A 148 27.34 -4.29 7.14
C ASP A 148 28.06 -4.37 5.79
N TYR A 149 27.99 -3.32 4.96
CA TYR A 149 28.73 -3.22 3.70
C TYR A 149 30.23 -3.31 3.92
N ASN A 150 30.77 -2.61 4.93
CA ASN A 150 32.19 -2.68 5.22
C ASN A 150 32.59 -4.09 5.70
N ARG A 151 31.79 -4.69 6.58
CA ARG A 151 32.03 -6.04 7.12
C ARG A 151 31.94 -7.11 6.06
N MET A 152 31.01 -7.01 5.11
CA MET A 152 30.72 -8.10 4.16
C MET A 152 31.43 -7.93 2.82
N ILE A 153 31.57 -6.69 2.33
CA ILE A 153 31.99 -6.41 0.95
C ILE A 153 33.28 -5.61 0.91
N TRP A 154 33.30 -4.39 1.45
CA TRP A 154 34.41 -3.45 1.17
C TRP A 154 35.70 -3.75 1.93
N LYS A 155 35.61 -4.28 3.16
CA LYS A 155 36.76 -4.63 4.01
C LYS A 155 37.75 -3.46 4.21
N LEU A 156 37.22 -2.24 4.31
CA LEU A 156 37.99 -1.02 4.58
C LEU A 156 38.44 -1.00 6.05
N LYS A 157 39.59 -0.38 6.30
CA LYS A 157 40.22 -0.23 7.62
C LYS A 157 39.96 1.14 8.20
#